data_AF-A0A6A0H8G4-F1
#
_entry.id   AF-A0A6A0H8G4-F1
#
_cell.length_a   1.000
_cell.length_b   1.000
_cell.length_c   1.000
_cell.angle_alpha   90.00
_cell.angle_beta   90.00
_cell.angle_gamma   90.00
#
_symmetry.space_group_name_H-M   'P 1'
#
loop_
_entity.id
_entity.type
_entity.pdbx_description
1 polymer ?
#
loop_
_entity_poly.entity_id
_entity_poly.type
_entity_poly.pdbx_seq_one_letter_code
_entity_poly.pdbx_strand_id
1 'polypeptide(L)'
;MGIFPASFIHLKAFRVENEGAQELVIPVEDAVVQEAAAVLREWGQIWKEKFIVSIILFRIRDDAPQAIADFEAIRSAMLEVSAWRRQLITATLTTEQITQLHLQITRRIDWGNR
;
A
#
# COMPACT_ATOMS: atom_id res chain seq x y z
N MET A 1 21.13 -16.75 -7.40
CA MET A 1 19.81 -17.41 -7.23
C MET A 1 19.83 -18.12 -5.89
N GLY A 2 18.94 -17.75 -4.97
CA GLY A 2 18.81 -18.43 -3.68
C GLY A 2 17.85 -19.62 -3.80
N ILE A 3 18.11 -20.70 -3.06
CA ILE A 3 17.17 -21.83 -2.92
C ILE A 3 16.37 -21.67 -1.62
N PHE A 4 15.09 -22.06 -1.64
CA PHE A 4 14.21 -22.02 -0.48
C PHE A 4 13.35 -23.30 -0.43
N PRO A 5 12.98 -23.78 0.77
CA PRO A 5 12.10 -24.95 0.86
C PRO A 5 10.67 -24.58 0.47
N ALA A 6 10.04 -25.44 -0.34
CA ALA A 6 8.68 -25.20 -0.84
C ALA A 6 7.64 -25.03 0.28
N SER A 7 7.86 -25.66 1.44
CA SER A 7 6.96 -25.56 2.60
C SER A 7 6.85 -24.15 3.19
N PHE A 8 7.76 -23.22 2.85
CA PHE A 8 7.72 -21.83 3.31
C PHE A 8 7.08 -20.87 2.31
N ILE A 9 6.68 -21.35 1.12
CA ILE A 9 6.17 -20.52 0.04
C ILE A 9 4.74 -20.91 -0.31
N HIS A 10 3.87 -19.91 -0.36
CA HIS A 10 2.54 -20.04 -0.90
C HIS A 10 2.47 -19.36 -2.27
N LEU A 11 2.10 -20.11 -3.31
CA LEU A 11 1.86 -19.54 -4.63
C LEU A 11 0.53 -18.78 -4.63
N LYS A 12 0.57 -17.51 -5.00
CA LYS A 12 -0.65 -16.72 -5.25
C LYS A 12 -1.30 -17.15 -6.56
N ALA A 13 -2.57 -16.81 -6.76
CA ALA A 13 -3.26 -17.06 -8.04
C ALA A 13 -2.63 -16.23 -9.19
N PHE A 14 -2.30 -16.90 -10.28
CA PHE A 14 -1.76 -16.31 -11.51
C PHE A 14 -2.34 -17.04 -12.73
N ARG A 15 -2.23 -16.41 -13.90
CA ARG A 15 -2.46 -17.03 -15.21
C ARG A 15 -1.19 -16.97 -16.03
N VAL A 16 -1.01 -17.92 -16.94
CA VAL A 16 0.13 -17.95 -17.88
C VAL A 16 -0.40 -17.67 -19.28
N GLU A 17 0.24 -16.75 -19.99
CA GLU A 17 0.03 -16.52 -21.41
C GLU A 17 1.29 -16.94 -22.19
N ASN A 18 1.13 -17.37 -23.45
CA ASN A 18 2.22 -17.85 -24.33
C ASN A 18 3.03 -19.02 -23.75
N GLU A 19 2.37 -20.13 -23.43
CA GLU A 19 3.03 -21.38 -23.00
C GLU A 19 4.16 -21.76 -24.00
N GLY A 20 5.41 -21.84 -23.52
CA GLY A 20 6.61 -22.00 -24.35
C GLY A 20 7.77 -21.09 -23.95
N ALA A 21 8.65 -20.75 -24.91
CA ALA A 21 9.90 -20.02 -24.63
C ALA A 21 9.71 -18.57 -24.13
N GLN A 22 8.49 -18.04 -24.18
CA GLN A 22 8.13 -16.67 -23.76
C GLN A 22 6.93 -16.65 -22.81
N GLU A 23 6.88 -17.60 -21.88
CA GLU A 23 5.84 -17.65 -20.84
C GLU A 23 5.73 -16.32 -20.08
N LEU A 24 4.52 -15.79 -20.03
CA LEU A 24 4.19 -14.57 -19.31
C LEU A 24 3.29 -14.90 -18.12
N VAL A 25 3.80 -14.69 -16.90
CA VAL A 25 3.04 -14.89 -15.66
C VAL A 25 2.32 -13.59 -15.30
N ILE A 26 1.00 -13.63 -15.24
CA ILE A 26 0.14 -12.48 -14.96
C ILE A 26 -0.60 -12.72 -13.64
N PRO A 27 -0.48 -11.82 -12.65
CA PRO A 27 -1.25 -11.93 -11.41
C PRO A 27 -2.75 -11.76 -11.69
N VAL A 28 -3.58 -12.59 -11.05
CA VAL A 28 -5.04 -12.45 -11.09
C VAL A 28 -5.53 -11.47 -10.01
N GLU A 29 -4.64 -11.06 -9.09
CA GLU A 29 -4.91 -10.07 -8.05
C GLU A 29 -5.26 -8.70 -8.67
N ASP A 30 -6.22 -8.02 -8.06
CA ASP A 30 -6.67 -6.69 -8.49
C ASP A 30 -5.51 -5.68 -8.51
N ALA A 31 -5.38 -4.92 -9.60
CA ALA A 31 -4.30 -3.94 -9.78
C ALA A 31 -4.29 -2.86 -8.69
N VAL A 32 -5.45 -2.41 -8.21
CA VAL A 32 -5.57 -1.44 -7.12
C VAL A 32 -5.08 -2.03 -5.80
N VAL A 33 -5.30 -3.33 -5.58
CA VAL A 33 -4.76 -4.04 -4.40
C VAL A 33 -3.23 -4.12 -4.44
N GLN A 34 -2.65 -4.30 -5.62
CA GLN A 34 -1.19 -4.31 -5.79
C GLN A 34 -0.59 -2.92 -5.62
N GLU A 35 -1.19 -1.91 -6.23
CA GLU A 35 -0.78 -0.51 -6.13
C GLU A 35 -0.84 -0.02 -4.68
N ALA A 36 -1.96 -0.28 -3.98
CA ALA A 36 -2.09 0.05 -2.56
C ALA A 36 -0.97 -0.61 -1.72
N ALA A 37 -0.57 -1.84 -2.05
CA ALA A 37 0.54 -2.50 -1.35
C ALA A 37 1.89 -1.83 -1.63
N ALA A 38 2.12 -1.34 -2.85
CA ALA A 38 3.33 -0.63 -3.23
C ALA A 38 3.43 0.72 -2.52
N VAL A 39 2.37 1.53 -2.62
CA VAL A 39 2.32 2.85 -1.98
C VAL A 39 2.46 2.77 -0.47
N LEU A 40 1.86 1.77 0.20
CA LEU A 40 2.05 1.57 1.64
C LEU A 40 3.52 1.29 2.02
N ARG A 41 4.31 0.65 1.16
CA ARG A 41 5.75 0.44 1.41
C ARG A 41 6.52 1.75 1.29
N GLU A 42 6.20 2.56 0.29
CA GLU A 42 6.81 3.87 0.06
C GLU A 42 6.48 4.84 1.18
N TRP A 43 5.19 4.99 1.50
CA TRP A 43 4.73 5.81 2.63
C TRP A 43 5.30 5.31 3.96
N GLY A 44 5.53 4.01 4.11
CA GLY A 44 6.21 3.46 5.29
C GLY A 44 7.65 3.95 5.48
N GLN A 45 8.36 4.33 4.40
CA GLN A 45 9.66 4.98 4.51
C GLN A 45 9.51 6.45 4.88
N ILE A 46 8.65 7.19 4.16
CA ILE A 46 8.36 8.61 4.42
C ILE A 46 7.89 8.83 5.86
N TRP A 47 7.02 7.94 6.36
CA TRP A 47 6.50 7.99 7.73
C TRP A 47 7.62 7.86 8.78
N LYS A 48 8.62 6.99 8.56
CA LYS A 48 9.78 6.86 9.45
C LYS A 48 10.66 8.11 9.43
N GLU A 49 10.87 8.69 8.26
CA GLU A 49 11.64 9.93 8.12
C GLU A 49 10.95 11.09 8.86
N LYS A 50 9.63 11.25 8.64
CA LYS A 50 8.82 12.26 9.35
C LYS A 50 8.78 12.01 10.87
N PHE A 51 8.78 10.76 11.32
CA PHE A 51 8.87 10.43 12.75
C PHE A 51 10.19 10.93 13.36
N ILE A 52 11.31 10.73 12.69
CA ILE A 52 12.62 11.19 13.18
C ILE A 52 12.62 12.73 13.25
N VAL A 53 12.15 13.39 12.20
CA VAL A 53 12.05 14.86 12.14
C VAL A 53 11.14 15.40 13.24
N SER A 54 9.96 14.80 13.45
CA SER A 54 9.03 15.26 14.49
C SER A 54 9.63 15.13 15.89
N ILE A 55 10.37 14.06 16.18
CA ILE A 55 11.08 13.86 17.44
C ILE A 55 12.21 14.88 17.64
N ILE A 56 12.97 15.20 16.59
CA ILE A 56 14.04 16.19 16.66
C ILE A 56 13.46 17.59 16.88
N LEU A 57 12.47 17.99 16.09
CA LEU A 57 11.86 19.32 16.16
C LEU A 57 11.12 19.56 17.47
N PHE A 58 10.49 18.53 18.05
CA PHE A 58 9.84 18.59 19.37
C PHE A 58 10.74 19.16 20.48
N ARG A 59 12.06 18.98 20.37
CA ARG A 59 13.01 19.45 21.39
C ARG A 59 13.53 20.86 21.18
N ILE A 60 13.31 21.47 20.01
CA ILE A 60 14.15 22.60 19.55
C ILE A 60 13.33 23.78 19.00
N ARG A 61 12.07 23.60 18.55
CA ARG A 61 11.39 24.62 17.73
C ARG A 61 9.87 24.70 17.89
N ASP A 62 9.31 25.85 17.51
CA ASP A 62 7.87 26.15 17.47
C ASP A 62 7.12 25.46 16.32
N ASP A 63 7.82 24.90 15.32
CA ASP A 63 7.23 24.15 14.18
C ASP A 63 6.95 22.67 14.51
N ALA A 64 7.30 22.21 15.72
CA ALA A 64 7.02 20.86 16.20
C ALA A 64 5.56 20.40 16.05
N PRO A 65 4.53 21.24 16.30
CA PRO A 65 3.14 20.83 16.12
C PRO A 65 2.81 20.46 14.66
N GLN A 66 3.37 21.18 13.69
CA GLN A 66 3.14 20.90 12.27
C GLN A 66 3.82 19.60 11.85
N ALA A 67 5.06 19.36 12.30
CA ALA A 67 5.78 18.11 12.01
C ALA A 67 5.06 16.87 12.58
N ILE A 68 4.45 17.00 13.76
CA ILE A 68 3.61 15.95 14.36
C ILE A 68 2.33 15.74 13.54
N ALA A 69 1.67 16.83 13.12
CA ALA A 69 0.46 16.75 12.30
C ALA A 69 0.71 16.04 10.97
N ASP A 70 1.80 16.37 10.28
CA ASP A 70 2.20 15.72 9.02
C ASP A 70 2.47 14.21 9.22
N PHE A 71 3.15 13.85 10.31
CA PHE A 71 3.43 12.47 10.67
C PHE A 71 2.13 11.67 10.92
N GLU A 72 1.21 12.21 11.72
CA GLU A 72 -0.08 11.56 11.99
C GLU A 72 -0.97 11.51 10.74
N ALA A 73 -0.89 12.52 9.87
CA ALA A 73 -1.65 12.53 8.62
C ALA A 73 -1.24 11.39 7.68
N ILE A 74 0.06 11.14 7.51
CA ILE A 74 0.55 9.98 6.73
C ILE A 74 0.15 8.67 7.41
N ARG A 75 0.27 8.58 8.73
CA ARG A 75 -0.14 7.38 9.48
C ARG A 75 -1.62 7.06 9.27
N SER A 76 -2.50 8.06 9.37
CA SER A 76 -3.94 7.88 9.14
C SER A 76 -4.22 7.42 7.72
N ALA A 77 -3.59 8.06 6.73
CA ALA A 77 -3.74 7.69 5.33
C ALA A 77 -3.30 6.23 5.07
N MET A 78 -2.17 5.80 5.66
CA MET A 78 -1.71 4.41 5.57
C MET A 78 -2.72 3.42 6.18
N LEU A 79 -3.31 3.75 7.34
CA LEU A 79 -4.30 2.89 7.99
C LEU A 79 -5.58 2.76 7.16
N GLU A 80 -6.06 3.86 6.59
CA GLU A 80 -7.22 3.90 5.70
C GLU A 80 -6.99 3.05 4.45
N VAL A 81 -5.88 3.28 3.73
CA VAL A 81 -5.53 2.51 2.53
C VAL A 81 -5.34 1.02 2.87
N SER A 82 -4.73 0.70 4.01
CA SER A 82 -4.60 -0.68 4.46
C SER A 82 -5.95 -1.33 4.77
N ALA A 83 -6.91 -0.59 5.33
CA ALA A 83 -8.24 -1.08 5.63
C ALA A 83 -9.03 -1.34 4.35
N TRP A 84 -9.05 -0.40 3.41
CA TRP A 84 -9.73 -0.56 2.13
C TRP A 84 -9.11 -1.67 1.27
N ARG A 85 -7.78 -1.78 1.26
CA ARG A 85 -7.09 -2.90 0.60
C ARG A 85 -7.54 -4.24 1.18
N ARG A 86 -7.66 -4.34 2.52
CA ARG A 86 -8.16 -5.57 3.16
C ARG A 86 -9.59 -5.85 2.74
N GLN A 87 -10.43 -4.82 2.69
CA GLN A 87 -11.82 -4.94 2.27
C GLN A 87 -11.95 -5.47 0.83
N LEU A 88 -11.13 -4.99 -0.11
CA LEU A 88 -11.09 -5.52 -1.48
C LEU A 88 -10.69 -7.01 -1.54
N ILE A 89 -9.85 -7.47 -0.62
CA ILE A 89 -9.38 -8.86 -0.59
C ILE A 89 -10.39 -9.80 0.09
N THR A 90 -11.05 -9.33 1.16
CA THR A 90 -11.80 -10.23 2.06
C THR A 90 -13.32 -10.09 1.99
N ALA A 91 -13.84 -8.96 1.51
CA ALA A 91 -15.28 -8.71 1.51
C ALA A 91 -15.93 -9.20 0.21
N THR A 92 -17.12 -9.77 0.32
CA THR A 92 -17.99 -10.04 -0.82
C THR A 92 -18.69 -8.73 -1.20
N LEU A 93 -18.15 -8.03 -2.19
CA LEU A 93 -18.63 -6.73 -2.64
C LEU A 93 -19.32 -6.85 -4.00
N THR A 94 -20.29 -5.98 -4.24
CA THR A 94 -20.85 -5.80 -5.58
C THR A 94 -19.89 -5.01 -6.46
N THR A 95 -20.06 -5.09 -7.79
CA THR A 95 -19.23 -4.32 -8.74
C THR A 95 -19.25 -2.82 -8.47
N GLU A 96 -20.41 -2.28 -8.08
CA GLU A 96 -20.54 -0.85 -7.73
C GLU A 96 -19.69 -0.52 -6.48
N GLN A 97 -19.77 -1.36 -5.44
CA GLN A 97 -18.98 -1.15 -4.22
C GLN A 97 -17.48 -1.23 -4.49
N ILE A 98 -17.03 -2.19 -5.32
CA ILE A 98 -15.62 -2.31 -5.75
C ILE A 98 -15.18 -1.03 -6.46
N THR A 99 -15.99 -0.54 -7.41
CA THR A 99 -15.70 0.68 -8.17
C THR A 99 -15.55 1.90 -7.25
N GLN A 100 -16.45 2.06 -6.27
CA GLN A 100 -16.36 3.13 -5.28
C GLN A 100 -15.10 3.00 -4.40
N LEU A 101 -14.78 1.79 -3.96
CA LEU A 101 -13.56 1.52 -3.16
C LEU A 101 -12.28 1.80 -3.95
N HIS A 102 -12.24 1.45 -5.24
CA HIS A 102 -11.11 1.80 -6.11
C HIS A 102 -10.90 3.31 -6.16
N LEU A 103 -11.99 4.06 -6.39
CA LEU A 103 -11.94 5.52 -6.44
C LEU A 103 -11.48 6.12 -5.11
N GLN A 104 -11.93 5.57 -3.97
CA GLN A 104 -11.50 6.01 -2.65
C GLN A 104 -10.00 5.79 -2.43
N ILE A 105 -9.50 4.60 -2.77
CA ILE A 105 -8.08 4.26 -2.65
C ILE A 105 -7.24 5.18 -3.55
N THR A 106 -7.57 5.30 -4.84
CA THR A 106 -6.81 6.13 -5.78
C THR A 106 -6.77 7.59 -5.32
N ARG A 107 -7.91 8.18 -4.96
CA ARG A 107 -7.95 9.58 -4.47
C ARG A 107 -7.09 9.79 -3.22
N ARG A 108 -7.05 8.81 -2.32
CA ARG A 108 -6.25 8.93 -1.09
C ARG A 108 -4.77 8.79 -1.37
N ILE A 109 -4.39 7.88 -2.28
CA ILE A 109 -3.02 7.76 -2.79
C ILE A 109 -2.57 9.06 -3.45
N ASP A 110 -3.39 9.61 -4.35
CA ASP A 110 -3.11 10.88 -5.03
C ASP A 110 -2.94 12.05 -4.06
N TRP A 111 -3.69 12.05 -2.94
CA TRP A 111 -3.52 13.04 -1.89
C TRP A 111 -2.17 12.90 -1.18
N GLY A 112 -1.74 11.67 -0.85
CA GLY A 112 -0.51 11.44 -0.07
C GLY A 112 0.78 11.47 -0.90
N ASN A 113 0.66 11.37 -2.23
CA ASN A 113 1.78 11.50 -3.17
C ASN A 113 2.06 12.95 -3.60
N ARG A 114 1.26 13.92 -3.13
CA ARG A 114 1.50 15.35 -3.31
C ARG A 114 2.45 15.86 -2.24
#